data_AF-A0A433N546-F1
#
_entry.id   AF-A0A433N546-F1
#
_cell.length_a   1.000
_cell.length_b   1.000
_cell.length_c   1.000
_cell.angle_alpha   90.00
_cell.angle_beta   90.00
_cell.angle_gamma   90.00
#
_symmetry.space_group_name_H-M   'P 1'
#
loop_
_entity.id
_entity.type
_entity.pdbx_description
1 polymer ?
#
loop_
_entity_poly.entity_id
_entity_poly.type
_entity_poly.pdbx_seq_one_letter_code
_entity_poly.pdbx_strand_id
1 'polypeptide(L)'
;MNSLVRWGTTLGLVGSTLLSTFLSASAPVLALSEQKIKQILDQVPVFLITNPQGLPLSRPLEEQNTQKGSSVTGVYMSQQEAQAFVNQLRNAQEKDPKKAEMLKSLQVTAVPLGVIYQQLQKTKNQPNRLLFAFKPVDREIQGAMELLRQSGQDIKQFRSVPIFLVRFAPDKGYVPIELGADKKEYIPLFTSKQDADNLLKQVKPKFPKADIQVVDVDGIIKTLQEKNDKWLEQVIFFPSPEARQYIQSLPKNSASNQAPPAQRKK
;
A
#
# COMPACT_ATOMS: atom_id res chain seq x y z
N MET A 1 -73.03 20.41 16.87
CA MET A 1 -72.93 21.84 16.50
C MET A 1 -71.61 21.98 15.74
N ASN A 2 -71.58 21.73 14.42
CA ASN A 2 -71.83 22.67 13.29
C ASN A 2 -71.02 23.96 13.48
N SER A 3 -70.14 24.44 12.59
CA SER A 3 -70.11 24.49 11.12
C SER A 3 -68.68 24.87 10.68
N LEU A 4 -68.00 24.14 9.77
CA LEU A 4 -67.87 24.40 8.33
C LEU A 4 -67.50 25.84 7.92
N VAL A 5 -66.35 25.99 7.24
CA VAL A 5 -66.23 26.73 5.97
C VAL A 5 -65.22 26.00 5.07
N ARG A 6 -65.72 25.48 3.94
CA ARG A 6 -64.98 25.24 2.69
C ARG A 6 -65.33 26.39 1.74
N TRP A 7 -64.45 26.68 0.78
CA TRP A 7 -64.63 27.17 -0.61
C TRP A 7 -63.19 27.27 -1.15
N GLY A 8 -62.76 26.81 -2.31
CA GLY A 8 -63.36 26.13 -3.45
C GLY A 8 -62.21 25.76 -4.41
N THR A 9 -62.42 24.69 -5.17
CA THR A 9 -61.51 24.07 -6.15
C THR A 9 -61.33 24.87 -7.44
N THR A 10 -60.12 24.87 -8.00
CA THR A 10 -59.92 24.88 -9.46
C THR A 10 -58.99 23.74 -9.88
N LEU A 11 -59.57 22.90 -10.74
CA LEU A 11 -58.97 21.80 -11.51
C LEU A 11 -58.01 22.32 -12.60
N GLY A 12 -56.99 21.52 -12.92
CA GLY A 12 -56.40 21.50 -14.26
C GLY A 12 -54.89 21.56 -14.31
N LEU A 13 -54.20 20.41 -14.30
CA LEU A 13 -53.71 19.73 -15.51
C LEU A 13 -52.79 18.59 -15.10
N VAL A 14 -53.25 17.37 -15.38
CA VAL A 14 -52.42 16.16 -15.42
C VAL A 14 -51.46 16.34 -16.60
N GLY A 15 -50.16 16.37 -16.34
CA GLY A 15 -49.17 16.55 -17.39
C GLY A 15 -47.77 16.17 -16.94
N SER A 16 -47.38 14.94 -17.29
CA SER A 16 -45.99 14.47 -17.46
C SER A 16 -45.17 14.25 -16.18
N THR A 17 -45.37 13.09 -15.57
CA THR A 17 -44.35 12.43 -14.74
C THR A 17 -43.09 12.16 -15.58
N LEU A 18 -42.12 13.07 -15.53
CA LEU A 18 -40.71 12.72 -15.73
C LEU A 18 -40.06 12.47 -14.37
N LEU A 19 -40.66 11.57 -13.58
CA LEU A 19 -39.83 10.75 -12.70
C LEU A 19 -39.20 9.71 -13.62
N SER A 20 -38.10 10.11 -14.27
CA SER A 20 -37.09 9.17 -14.70
C SER A 20 -36.60 8.48 -13.44
N THR A 21 -37.23 7.34 -13.14
CA THR A 21 -36.61 6.25 -12.39
C THR A 21 -35.29 6.00 -13.09
N PHE A 22 -34.23 6.61 -12.57
CA PHE A 22 -32.93 5.99 -12.62
C PHE A 22 -33.14 4.66 -11.91
N LEU A 23 -33.47 3.65 -12.72
CA LEU A 23 -33.01 2.30 -12.52
C LEU A 23 -31.49 2.45 -12.35
N SER A 24 -31.09 2.76 -11.12
CA SER A 24 -29.77 2.48 -10.64
C SER A 24 -29.74 0.98 -10.72
N ALA A 25 -29.29 0.50 -11.88
CA ALA A 25 -28.79 -0.83 -12.02
C ALA A 25 -27.94 -1.05 -10.77
N SER A 26 -28.30 -2.07 -10.00
CA SER A 26 -27.46 -2.64 -8.96
C SER A 26 -26.22 -3.18 -9.66
N ALA A 27 -25.39 -2.28 -10.20
CA ALA A 27 -24.05 -2.61 -10.60
C ALA A 27 -23.41 -3.13 -9.32
N PRO A 28 -22.94 -4.39 -9.29
CA PRO A 28 -22.18 -4.84 -8.15
C PRO A 28 -21.09 -3.80 -7.95
N VAL A 29 -21.08 -3.21 -6.77
CA VAL A 29 -20.12 -2.19 -6.38
C VAL A 29 -18.80 -2.96 -6.20
N LEU A 30 -18.10 -3.20 -7.31
CA LEU A 30 -16.91 -4.05 -7.41
C LEU A 30 -15.76 -3.44 -6.59
N ALA A 31 -15.13 -4.23 -5.72
CA ALA A 31 -13.89 -3.84 -5.03
C ALA A 31 -12.84 -3.26 -6.02
N LEU A 32 -11.84 -2.55 -5.49
CA LEU A 32 -10.80 -1.96 -6.33
C LEU A 32 -10.20 -3.04 -7.25
N SER A 33 -10.00 -2.68 -8.52
CA SER A 33 -9.42 -3.61 -9.48
C SER A 33 -8.00 -4.00 -9.06
N GLU A 34 -7.60 -5.23 -9.36
CA GLU A 34 -6.24 -5.74 -9.09
C GLU A 34 -5.14 -4.79 -9.61
N GLN A 35 -5.38 -4.16 -10.76
CA GLN A 35 -4.46 -3.18 -11.34
C GLN A 35 -4.39 -1.89 -10.52
N LYS A 36 -5.50 -1.43 -9.96
CA LYS A 36 -5.53 -0.24 -9.09
C LYS A 36 -4.84 -0.51 -7.75
N ILE A 37 -5.06 -1.68 -7.16
CA ILE A 37 -4.35 -2.12 -5.95
C ILE A 37 -2.84 -2.17 -6.22
N LYS A 38 -2.43 -2.78 -7.33
CA LYS A 38 -1.04 -2.78 -7.78
C LYS A 38 -0.46 -1.36 -7.87
N GLN A 39 -1.18 -0.42 -8.50
CA GLN A 39 -0.71 0.96 -8.65
C GLN A 39 -0.54 1.68 -7.30
N ILE A 40 -1.43 1.43 -6.34
CA ILE A 40 -1.30 1.96 -4.97
C ILE A 40 -0.02 1.41 -4.33
N LEU A 41 0.22 0.10 -4.45
CA LEU A 41 1.39 -0.58 -3.88
C LEU A 41 2.70 -0.30 -4.63
N ASP A 42 2.65 0.05 -5.93
CA ASP A 42 3.85 0.39 -6.71
C ASP A 42 4.61 1.61 -6.17
N GLN A 43 3.96 2.43 -5.33
CA GLN A 43 4.57 3.58 -4.67
C GLN A 43 5.60 3.17 -3.60
N VAL A 44 5.57 1.92 -3.12
CA VAL A 44 6.46 1.42 -2.07
C VAL A 44 7.59 0.60 -2.69
N PRO A 45 8.83 1.09 -2.73
CA PRO A 45 9.97 0.26 -3.08
C PRO A 45 10.28 -0.65 -1.90
N VAL A 46 10.52 -1.92 -2.22
CA VAL A 46 11.02 -2.92 -1.28
C VAL A 46 12.29 -3.54 -1.84
N PHE A 47 13.13 -4.08 -0.98
CA PHE A 47 14.48 -4.47 -1.34
C PHE A 47 14.64 -5.99 -1.26
N LEU A 48 14.98 -6.60 -2.38
CA LEU A 48 15.31 -8.01 -2.49
C LEU A 48 16.82 -8.20 -2.55
N ILE A 49 17.26 -9.37 -2.15
CA ILE A 49 18.64 -9.81 -2.38
C ILE A 49 18.62 -10.72 -3.60
N THR A 50 19.35 -10.35 -4.64
CA THR A 50 19.34 -11.08 -5.91
C THR A 50 20.75 -11.37 -6.38
N ASN A 51 20.89 -12.29 -7.32
CA ASN A 51 22.09 -12.36 -8.16
C ASN A 51 22.09 -11.22 -9.21
N PRO A 52 23.15 -11.08 -10.04
CA PRO A 52 23.23 -10.04 -11.07
C PRO A 52 22.14 -10.12 -12.15
N GLN A 53 21.50 -11.27 -12.33
CA GLN A 53 20.38 -11.48 -13.26
C GLN A 53 19.03 -11.09 -12.64
N GLY A 54 19.00 -10.64 -11.39
CA GLY A 54 17.77 -10.26 -10.69
C GLY A 54 16.99 -11.43 -10.09
N LEU A 55 17.54 -12.65 -10.07
CA LEU A 55 16.91 -13.80 -9.43
C LEU A 55 17.05 -13.70 -7.90
N PRO A 56 15.94 -13.76 -7.13
CA PRO A 56 15.99 -13.65 -5.67
C PRO A 56 16.74 -14.80 -5.01
N LEU A 57 17.58 -14.49 -4.03
CA LEU A 57 18.12 -15.46 -3.09
C LEU A 57 16.95 -16.04 -2.28
N SER A 58 16.68 -17.33 -2.47
CA SER A 58 15.56 -18.02 -1.84
C SER A 58 16.02 -19.34 -1.21
N ARG A 59 15.25 -19.80 -0.23
CA ARG A 59 15.42 -21.13 0.38
C ARG A 59 14.19 -21.99 0.07
N PRO A 60 14.35 -23.29 -0.22
CA PRO A 60 13.20 -24.17 -0.34
C PRO A 60 12.47 -24.27 1.00
N LEU A 61 11.14 -24.43 0.96
CA LEU A 61 10.35 -24.76 2.13
C LEU A 61 10.37 -26.27 2.34
N GLU A 62 10.54 -26.70 3.59
CA GLU A 62 10.51 -28.12 3.94
C GLU A 62 9.12 -28.72 3.69
N GLU A 63 9.10 -29.99 3.29
CA GLU A 63 7.87 -30.69 2.90
C GLU A 63 6.97 -30.96 4.12
N GLN A 64 6.02 -30.07 4.39
CA GLN A 64 4.84 -30.39 5.18
C GLN A 64 3.59 -30.39 4.29
N ASN A 65 3.19 -31.60 3.90
CA ASN A 65 1.87 -32.08 3.46
C ASN A 65 1.04 -31.35 2.38
N THR A 66 1.42 -30.22 1.78
CA THR A 66 0.63 -29.66 0.64
C THR A 66 1.35 -28.78 -0.38
N GLN A 67 2.61 -28.37 -0.17
CA GLN A 67 3.32 -27.47 -1.09
C GLN A 67 4.71 -28.01 -1.47
N LYS A 68 4.74 -29.05 -2.31
CA LYS A 68 6.00 -29.53 -2.90
C LYS A 68 6.66 -28.38 -3.69
N GLY A 69 7.96 -28.16 -3.50
CA GLY A 69 8.75 -27.29 -4.38
C GLY A 69 8.57 -25.77 -4.23
N SER A 70 7.85 -25.27 -3.22
CA SER A 70 7.80 -23.83 -2.94
C SER A 70 9.11 -23.35 -2.30
N SER A 71 9.45 -22.08 -2.53
CA SER A 71 10.60 -21.42 -1.91
C SER A 71 10.19 -20.10 -1.28
N VAL A 72 10.98 -19.61 -0.33
CA VAL A 72 10.78 -18.31 0.31
C VAL A 72 12.00 -17.42 0.15
N THR A 73 11.78 -16.16 -0.20
CA THR A 73 12.81 -15.12 -0.23
C THR A 73 12.49 -14.00 0.78
N GLY A 74 13.53 -13.33 1.27
CA GLY A 74 13.41 -12.20 2.18
C GLY A 74 13.16 -10.90 1.42
N VAL A 75 12.20 -10.10 1.90
CA VAL A 75 11.90 -8.76 1.39
C VAL A 75 12.15 -7.76 2.49
N TYR A 76 12.99 -6.76 2.25
CA TYR A 76 13.37 -5.78 3.25
C TYR A 76 12.67 -4.45 2.99
N MET A 77 12.15 -3.82 4.05
CA MET A 77 11.58 -2.47 3.99
C MET A 77 12.66 -1.37 4.07
N SER A 78 13.91 -1.72 4.38
CA SER A 78 15.08 -0.83 4.39
C SER A 78 16.17 -1.35 3.44
N GLN A 79 16.70 -0.44 2.63
CA GLN A 79 17.81 -0.75 1.71
C GLN A 79 19.09 -1.01 2.49
N GLN A 80 19.33 -0.22 3.54
CA GLN A 80 20.48 -0.34 4.42
C GLN A 80 20.50 -1.70 5.12
N GLU A 81 19.36 -2.17 5.64
CA GLU A 81 19.27 -3.50 6.27
C GLU A 81 19.52 -4.62 5.25
N ALA A 82 18.96 -4.51 4.04
CA ALA A 82 19.23 -5.46 2.96
C ALA A 82 20.72 -5.49 2.59
N GLN A 83 21.35 -4.33 2.48
CA GLN A 83 22.76 -4.20 2.13
C GLN A 83 23.67 -4.72 3.25
N ALA A 84 23.32 -4.46 4.50
CA ALA A 84 24.04 -5.00 5.66
C ALA A 84 24.02 -6.54 5.65
N PHE A 85 22.86 -7.14 5.37
CA PHE A 85 22.76 -8.59 5.26
C PHE A 85 23.54 -9.16 4.06
N VAL A 86 23.53 -8.50 2.90
CA VAL A 86 24.40 -8.87 1.76
C VAL A 86 25.88 -8.84 2.16
N ASN A 87 26.31 -7.80 2.88
CA ASN A 87 27.70 -7.70 3.34
C ASN A 87 28.04 -8.82 4.33
N GLN A 88 27.13 -9.15 5.25
CA GLN A 88 27.30 -10.28 6.17
C GLN A 88 27.45 -11.60 5.41
N LEU A 89 26.61 -11.85 4.40
CA LEU A 89 26.68 -13.06 3.58
C LEU A 89 28.00 -13.16 2.80
N ARG A 90 28.47 -12.05 2.22
CA ARG A 90 29.75 -12.00 1.48
C ARG A 90 30.97 -12.28 2.37
N ASN A 91 30.87 -11.93 3.66
CA ASN A 91 31.92 -12.13 4.65
C ASN A 91 31.82 -13.49 5.37
N ALA A 92 30.79 -14.28 5.11
CA ALA A 92 30.63 -15.60 5.71
C ALA A 92 31.71 -16.56 5.18
N GLN A 93 32.29 -17.38 6.08
CA GLN A 93 33.20 -18.44 5.68
C GLN A 93 32.41 -19.58 5.04
N GLU A 94 32.50 -19.70 3.72
CA GLU A 94 31.87 -20.79 2.96
C GLU A 94 32.96 -21.68 2.34
N LYS A 95 32.87 -22.99 2.59
CA LYS A 95 33.87 -23.98 2.16
C LYS A 95 33.62 -24.46 0.74
N ASP A 96 32.39 -24.39 0.26
CA ASP A 96 32.03 -24.73 -1.12
C ASP A 96 32.36 -23.56 -2.07
N PRO A 97 33.29 -23.72 -3.03
CA PRO A 97 33.70 -22.65 -3.93
C PRO A 97 32.54 -22.04 -4.74
N LYS A 98 31.56 -22.86 -5.15
CA LYS A 98 30.42 -22.40 -5.94
C LYS A 98 29.49 -21.52 -5.10
N LYS A 99 29.27 -21.90 -3.85
CA LYS A 99 28.48 -21.10 -2.91
C LYS A 99 29.21 -19.81 -2.55
N ALA A 100 30.52 -19.87 -2.31
CA ALA A 100 31.33 -18.69 -2.03
C ALA A 100 31.27 -17.67 -3.19
N GLU A 101 31.34 -18.13 -4.44
CA GLU A 101 31.18 -17.27 -5.61
C GLU A 101 29.76 -16.69 -5.73
N MET A 102 28.72 -17.51 -5.52
CA MET A 102 27.34 -17.06 -5.48
C MET A 102 27.14 -15.94 -4.43
N LEU A 103 27.62 -16.12 -3.19
CA LEU A 103 27.48 -15.12 -2.13
C LEU A 103 28.17 -13.79 -2.47
N LYS A 104 29.34 -13.85 -3.13
CA LYS A 104 30.05 -12.65 -3.62
C LYS A 104 29.27 -11.89 -4.69
N SER A 105 28.50 -12.59 -5.51
CA SER A 105 27.70 -12.00 -6.60
C SER A 105 26.39 -11.35 -6.15
N LEU A 106 25.95 -11.58 -4.90
CA LEU A 106 24.68 -11.06 -4.40
C LEU A 106 24.63 -9.53 -4.38
N GLN A 107 23.51 -8.94 -4.71
CA GLN A 107 23.27 -7.51 -4.69
C GLN A 107 21.88 -7.18 -4.14
N VAL A 108 21.67 -5.93 -3.73
CA VAL A 108 20.35 -5.41 -3.37
C VAL A 108 19.66 -4.90 -4.63
N THR A 109 18.46 -5.41 -4.91
CA THR A 109 17.62 -4.98 -6.03
C THR A 109 16.30 -4.44 -5.49
N ALA A 110 15.95 -3.20 -5.83
CA ALA A 110 14.67 -2.64 -5.44
C ALA A 110 13.57 -3.06 -6.42
N VAL A 111 12.41 -3.41 -5.88
CA VAL A 111 11.22 -3.82 -6.62
C VAL A 111 10.01 -3.10 -6.03
N PRO A 112 9.07 -2.59 -6.84
CA PRO A 112 7.82 -2.05 -6.31
C PRO A 112 6.99 -3.14 -5.62
N LEU A 113 6.42 -2.86 -4.45
CA LEU A 113 5.59 -3.80 -3.71
C LEU A 113 4.40 -4.32 -4.55
N GLY A 114 3.85 -3.49 -5.43
CA GLY A 114 2.80 -3.89 -6.36
C GLY A 114 3.20 -5.00 -7.33
N VAL A 115 4.48 -5.11 -7.69
CA VAL A 115 5.00 -6.22 -8.51
C VAL A 115 4.99 -7.52 -7.73
N ILE A 116 5.42 -7.49 -6.46
CA ILE A 116 5.36 -8.67 -5.57
C ILE A 116 3.91 -9.10 -5.35
N TYR A 117 3.02 -8.14 -5.06
CA TYR A 117 1.58 -8.39 -4.93
C TYR A 117 1.02 -9.08 -6.17
N GLN A 118 1.27 -8.53 -7.36
CA GLN A 118 0.77 -9.12 -8.60
C GLN A 118 1.32 -10.54 -8.84
N GLN A 119 2.59 -10.78 -8.51
CA GLN A 119 3.19 -12.11 -8.60
C GLN A 119 2.51 -13.10 -7.65
N LEU A 120 2.21 -12.69 -6.41
CA LEU A 120 1.50 -13.51 -5.44
C LEU A 120 0.07 -13.84 -5.89
N GLN A 121 -0.62 -12.90 -6.54
CA GLN A 121 -1.95 -13.14 -7.09
C GLN A 121 -1.90 -14.12 -8.28
N LYS A 122 -0.98 -13.92 -9.23
CA LYS A 122 -0.82 -14.77 -10.43
C LYS A 122 -0.43 -16.21 -10.09
N THR A 123 0.34 -16.41 -9.02
CA THR A 123 0.87 -17.72 -8.62
C THR A 123 0.07 -18.39 -7.50
N LYS A 124 -1.10 -17.85 -7.12
CA LYS A 124 -1.87 -18.30 -5.95
C LYS A 124 -2.16 -19.80 -5.92
N ASN A 125 -2.42 -20.38 -7.09
CA ASN A 125 -2.79 -21.79 -7.24
C ASN A 125 -1.61 -22.68 -7.71
N GLN A 126 -0.38 -22.15 -7.74
CA GLN A 126 0.80 -22.90 -8.16
C GLN A 126 1.47 -23.58 -6.95
N PRO A 127 1.78 -24.89 -7.04
CA PRO A 127 2.38 -25.63 -5.93
C PRO A 127 3.85 -25.24 -5.65
N ASN A 128 4.60 -24.84 -6.69
CA ASN A 128 6.02 -24.51 -6.62
C ASN A 128 6.25 -22.98 -6.65
N ARG A 129 5.48 -22.24 -5.86
CA ARG A 129 5.49 -20.77 -5.92
C ARG A 129 6.61 -20.18 -5.06
N LEU A 130 7.08 -19.00 -5.47
CA LEU A 130 7.95 -18.17 -4.63
C LEU A 130 7.09 -17.38 -3.64
N LEU A 131 7.35 -17.56 -2.36
CA LEU A 131 6.78 -16.80 -1.24
C LEU A 131 7.75 -15.71 -0.78
N PHE A 132 7.20 -14.69 -0.13
CA PHE A 132 7.93 -13.49 0.28
C PHE A 132 7.76 -13.28 1.78
N ALA A 133 8.87 -13.27 2.51
CA ALA A 133 8.90 -12.98 3.94
C ALA A 133 9.38 -11.54 4.14
N PHE A 134 8.48 -10.66 4.56
CA PHE A 134 8.79 -9.25 4.78
C PHE A 134 9.51 -9.04 6.12
N LYS A 135 10.62 -8.31 6.08
CA LYS A 135 11.34 -7.75 7.24
C LYS A 135 10.98 -6.26 7.35
N PRO A 136 10.10 -5.90 8.30
CA PRO A 136 9.89 -4.51 8.68
C PRO A 136 11.18 -3.92 9.28
N VAL A 137 11.26 -2.60 9.27
CA VAL A 137 12.33 -1.87 9.95
C VAL A 137 12.10 -1.93 11.45
N ASP A 138 13.11 -2.32 12.23
CA ASP A 138 12.96 -2.65 13.65
C ASP A 138 12.43 -1.46 14.49
N ARG A 139 12.87 -0.24 14.17
CA ARG A 139 12.40 0.98 14.84
C ARG A 139 10.90 1.26 14.62
N GLU A 140 10.38 0.89 13.45
CA GLU A 140 8.97 1.10 13.12
C GLU A 140 8.09 0.09 13.86
N ILE A 141 8.59 -1.14 14.06
CA ILE A 141 7.96 -2.13 14.94
C ILE A 141 7.91 -1.62 16.37
N GLN A 142 9.01 -1.11 16.90
CA GLN A 142 9.04 -0.53 18.25
C GLN A 142 8.05 0.62 18.39
N GLY A 143 8.01 1.53 17.41
CA GLY A 143 7.07 2.65 17.38
C GLY A 143 5.61 2.22 17.32
N ALA A 144 5.29 1.20 16.50
CA ALA A 144 3.96 0.61 16.43
C ALA A 144 3.52 0.00 17.77
N MET A 145 4.40 -0.81 18.37
CA MET A 145 4.14 -1.45 19.67
C MET A 145 3.93 -0.42 20.79
N GLU A 146 4.66 0.69 20.77
CA GLU A 146 4.48 1.79 21.73
C GLU A 146 3.10 2.44 21.59
N LEU A 147 2.69 2.80 20.36
CA LEU A 147 1.38 3.41 20.09
C LEU A 147 0.23 2.47 20.44
N LEU A 148 0.37 1.18 20.15
CA LEU A 148 -0.62 0.17 20.52
C LEU A 148 -0.80 0.09 22.04
N ARG A 149 0.30 0.06 22.81
CA ARG A 149 0.22 0.09 24.29
C ARG A 149 -0.45 1.37 24.81
N GLN A 150 -0.14 2.53 24.23
CA GLN A 150 -0.77 3.79 24.60
C GLN A 150 -2.28 3.80 24.33
N SER A 151 -2.75 3.06 23.33
CA SER A 151 -4.18 2.87 23.03
C SER A 151 -4.84 1.72 23.82
N GLY A 152 -4.14 1.14 24.80
CA GLY A 152 -4.65 0.04 25.63
C GLY A 152 -4.55 -1.34 24.99
N GLN A 153 -3.86 -1.48 23.85
CA GLN A 153 -3.63 -2.75 23.18
C GLN A 153 -2.22 -3.26 23.50
N ASP A 154 -2.13 -4.18 24.47
CA ASP A 154 -0.85 -4.84 24.78
C ASP A 154 -0.71 -6.14 23.98
N ILE A 155 -0.04 -6.03 22.84
CA ILE A 155 0.33 -7.19 22.03
C ILE A 155 1.77 -7.60 22.35
N LYS A 156 2.06 -8.91 22.33
CA LYS A 156 3.40 -9.42 22.60
C LYS A 156 4.36 -9.22 21.42
N GLN A 157 3.82 -9.18 20.20
CA GLN A 157 4.60 -9.09 18.97
C GLN A 157 3.75 -8.53 17.83
N PHE A 158 4.36 -7.71 16.98
CA PHE A 158 3.76 -7.22 15.73
C PHE A 158 4.19 -8.13 14.58
N ARG A 159 3.24 -8.73 13.84
CA ARG A 159 3.50 -9.78 12.85
C ARG A 159 3.21 -9.35 11.40
N SER A 160 3.65 -8.15 11.01
CA SER A 160 3.57 -7.65 9.63
C SER A 160 4.38 -6.34 9.51
N VAL A 161 4.27 -5.63 8.39
CA VAL A 161 4.83 -4.27 8.22
C VAL A 161 3.83 -3.26 8.81
N PRO A 162 4.23 -2.47 9.83
CA PRO A 162 3.35 -1.49 10.43
C PRO A 162 3.14 -0.30 9.50
N ILE A 163 1.90 0.19 9.46
CA ILE A 163 1.47 1.37 8.73
C ILE A 163 0.78 2.31 9.71
N PHE A 164 1.11 3.59 9.61
CA PHE A 164 0.65 4.63 10.51
C PHE A 164 -0.29 5.57 9.76
N LEU A 165 -1.49 5.79 10.33
CA LEU A 165 -2.47 6.75 9.81
C LEU A 165 -2.80 7.76 10.89
N VAL A 166 -2.91 9.04 10.53
CA VAL A 166 -3.33 10.08 11.47
C VAL A 166 -4.85 10.24 11.39
N ARG A 167 -5.52 10.28 12.54
CA ARG A 167 -6.97 10.54 12.65
C ARG A 167 -7.23 11.86 13.35
N PHE A 168 -8.36 12.50 13.04
CA PHE A 168 -8.78 13.71 13.75
C PHE A 168 -9.14 13.45 15.23
N ALA A 169 -9.56 12.22 15.54
CA ALA A 169 -9.73 11.64 16.87
C ALA A 169 -9.93 10.11 16.73
N PRO A 170 -9.89 9.32 17.83
CA PRO A 170 -10.03 7.86 17.74
C PRO A 170 -11.32 7.36 17.08
N ASP A 171 -12.39 8.15 17.15
CA ASP A 171 -13.73 7.89 16.59
C ASP A 171 -14.02 8.68 15.31
N LYS A 172 -13.02 9.34 14.72
CA LYS A 172 -13.17 10.20 13.54
C LYS A 172 -12.33 9.72 12.36
N GLY A 173 -12.61 10.31 11.20
CA GLY A 173 -11.91 10.00 9.95
C GLY A 173 -10.42 10.35 9.96
N TYR A 174 -9.75 9.91 8.90
CA TYR A 174 -8.32 10.14 8.67
C TYR A 174 -8.05 11.57 8.20
N VAL A 175 -6.87 12.07 8.54
CA VAL A 175 -6.39 13.39 8.10
C VAL A 175 -5.85 13.27 6.67
N PRO A 176 -6.39 14.03 5.70
CA PRO A 176 -5.84 14.08 4.35
C PRO A 176 -4.60 14.98 4.26
N ILE A 177 -3.82 14.79 3.20
CA ILE A 177 -2.77 15.71 2.74
C ILE A 177 -3.07 16.16 1.30
N GLU A 178 -2.72 17.39 0.96
CA GLU A 178 -2.78 17.90 -0.40
C GLU A 178 -1.47 17.60 -1.14
N LEU A 179 -1.56 17.04 -2.35
CA LEU A 179 -0.43 16.82 -3.24
C LEU A 179 -0.70 17.40 -4.63
N GLY A 180 0.38 17.76 -5.33
CA GLY A 180 0.30 18.28 -6.69
C GLY A 180 -0.08 19.77 -6.78
N ALA A 181 0.03 20.32 -7.99
CA ALA A 181 -0.37 21.71 -8.26
C ALA A 181 -1.89 21.90 -8.18
N ASP A 182 -2.65 20.83 -8.37
CA ASP A 182 -4.10 20.74 -8.26
C ASP A 182 -4.60 20.55 -6.82
N LYS A 183 -3.68 20.45 -5.83
CA LYS A 183 -4.00 20.30 -4.41
C LYS A 183 -4.98 19.17 -4.12
N LYS A 184 -4.82 18.06 -4.83
CA LYS A 184 -5.70 16.92 -4.64
C LYS A 184 -5.46 16.29 -3.27
N GLU A 185 -6.54 16.00 -2.56
CA GLU A 185 -6.50 15.37 -1.24
C GLU A 185 -6.28 13.86 -1.32
N TYR A 186 -5.40 13.37 -0.44
CA TYR A 186 -5.08 11.96 -0.28
C TYR A 186 -4.99 11.57 1.18
N ILE A 187 -5.35 10.34 1.52
CA ILE A 187 -5.14 9.76 2.85
C ILE A 187 -3.76 9.07 2.87
N PRO A 188 -2.77 9.61 3.60
CA PRO A 188 -1.43 9.05 3.62
C PRO A 188 -1.33 7.82 4.53
N LEU A 189 -0.83 6.73 3.96
CA LEU A 189 -0.48 5.48 4.63
C LEU A 189 1.04 5.48 4.86
N PHE A 190 1.48 5.95 6.03
CA PHE A 190 2.91 6.12 6.31
C PHE A 190 3.55 4.78 6.68
N THR A 191 4.67 4.44 6.03
CA THR A 191 5.51 3.29 6.45
C THR A 191 6.56 3.69 7.51
N SER A 192 6.48 4.92 8.01
CA SER A 192 7.42 5.53 8.96
C SER A 192 6.64 6.32 10.00
N LYS A 193 6.81 5.96 11.28
CA LYS A 193 6.16 6.65 12.41
C LYS A 193 6.53 8.14 12.41
N GLN A 194 7.78 8.47 12.09
CA GLN A 194 8.26 9.85 12.08
C GLN A 194 7.44 10.76 11.14
N ASP A 195 7.05 10.26 9.96
CA ASP A 195 6.26 11.05 9.02
C ASP A 195 4.82 11.24 9.53
N ALA A 196 4.23 10.22 10.15
CA ALA A 196 2.93 10.33 10.81
C ALA A 196 2.96 11.30 12.00
N ASP A 197 4.00 11.27 12.82
CA ASP A 197 4.21 12.22 13.92
C ASP A 197 4.33 13.67 13.40
N ASN A 198 4.99 13.88 12.26
CA ASN A 198 5.10 15.21 11.66
C ASN A 198 3.74 15.74 11.19
N LEU A 199 2.88 14.89 10.61
CA LEU A 199 1.51 15.28 10.27
C LEU A 199 0.69 15.53 11.54
N LEU A 200 0.78 14.65 12.54
CA LEU A 200 0.06 14.77 13.80
C LEU A 200 0.38 16.11 14.51
N LYS A 201 1.65 16.52 14.54
CA LYS A 201 2.09 17.80 15.12
C LYS A 201 1.42 19.01 14.46
N GLN A 202 1.17 18.95 13.15
CA GLN A 202 0.49 20.04 12.41
C GLN A 202 -1.02 20.07 12.69
N VAL A 203 -1.61 18.91 12.95
CA VAL A 203 -3.07 18.73 13.14
C VAL A 203 -3.48 19.04 14.57
N LYS A 204 -2.68 18.63 15.56
CA LYS A 204 -3.00 18.74 17.00
C LYS A 204 -3.44 20.13 17.48
N PRO A 205 -2.87 21.26 17.02
CA PRO A 205 -3.32 22.58 17.45
C PRO A 205 -4.80 22.87 17.16
N LYS A 206 -5.34 22.31 16.06
CA LYS A 206 -6.77 22.46 15.69
C LYS A 206 -7.62 21.30 16.17
N PHE A 207 -7.04 20.10 16.27
CA PHE A 207 -7.73 18.88 16.71
C PHE A 207 -6.95 18.23 17.85
N PRO A 208 -7.16 18.67 19.11
CA PRO A 208 -6.35 18.21 20.25
C PRO A 208 -6.44 16.71 20.54
N LYS A 209 -7.54 16.07 20.10
CA LYS A 209 -7.78 14.62 20.24
C LYS A 209 -7.16 13.79 19.10
N ALA A 210 -6.53 14.41 18.12
CA ALA A 210 -5.90 13.71 17.02
C ALA A 210 -4.84 12.71 17.53
N ASP A 211 -4.80 11.55 16.89
CA ASP A 211 -3.92 10.44 17.26
C ASP A 211 -3.39 9.71 16.01
N ILE A 212 -2.49 8.75 16.24
CA ILE A 212 -2.00 7.85 15.20
C ILE A 212 -2.62 6.48 15.43
N GLN A 213 -3.30 5.98 14.41
CA GLN A 213 -3.72 4.59 14.34
C GLN A 213 -2.62 3.74 13.71
N VAL A 214 -2.32 2.62 14.35
CA VAL A 214 -1.44 1.59 13.81
C VAL A 214 -2.30 0.51 13.15
N VAL A 215 -1.99 0.20 11.90
CA VAL A 215 -2.51 -0.97 11.17
C VAL A 215 -1.34 -1.70 10.53
N ASP A 216 -1.60 -2.83 9.87
CA ASP A 216 -0.60 -3.53 9.08
C ASP A 216 -0.90 -3.54 7.58
N VAL A 217 0.15 -3.75 6.79
CA VAL A 217 0.05 -3.76 5.32
C VAL A 217 -0.88 -4.86 4.81
N ASP A 218 -0.93 -6.02 5.46
CA ASP A 218 -1.78 -7.14 5.06
C ASP A 218 -3.28 -6.78 5.21
N GLY A 219 -3.64 -6.13 6.33
CA GLY A 219 -4.96 -5.63 6.61
C GLY A 219 -5.40 -4.52 5.65
N ILE A 220 -4.48 -3.64 5.24
CA ILE A 220 -4.75 -2.65 4.19
C ILE A 220 -5.01 -3.35 2.87
N ILE A 221 -4.12 -4.24 2.42
CA ILE A 221 -4.28 -4.96 1.15
C ILE A 221 -5.61 -5.72 1.12
N LYS A 222 -5.94 -6.42 2.20
CA LYS A 222 -7.22 -7.10 2.36
C LYS A 222 -8.41 -6.13 2.24
N THR A 223 -8.31 -4.97 2.89
CA THR A 223 -9.35 -3.92 2.80
C THR A 223 -9.52 -3.44 1.36
N LEU A 224 -8.42 -3.18 0.65
CA LEU A 224 -8.46 -2.76 -0.77
C LEU A 224 -9.07 -3.84 -1.68
N GLN A 225 -8.87 -5.12 -1.36
CA GLN A 225 -9.43 -6.26 -2.10
C GLN A 225 -10.91 -6.51 -1.81
N GLU A 226 -11.38 -6.22 -0.60
CA GLU A 226 -12.72 -6.61 -0.14
C GLU A 226 -13.73 -5.46 -0.11
N LYS A 227 -13.27 -4.21 -0.09
CA LYS A 227 -14.10 -3.01 0.05
C LYS A 227 -14.09 -2.18 -1.22
N ASN A 228 -15.16 -1.40 -1.40
CA ASN A 228 -15.30 -0.47 -2.53
C ASN A 228 -15.78 0.91 -2.05
N ASP A 229 -15.23 1.35 -0.93
CA ASP A 229 -15.53 2.68 -0.45
C ASP A 229 -14.72 3.71 -1.26
N LYS A 230 -15.36 4.78 -1.73
CA LYS A 230 -14.72 5.80 -2.58
C LYS A 230 -13.44 6.40 -1.98
N TRP A 231 -13.36 6.50 -0.64
CA TRP A 231 -12.18 7.04 0.04
C TRP A 231 -10.93 6.14 -0.15
N LEU A 232 -11.10 4.85 -0.46
CA LEU A 232 -9.99 3.95 -0.77
C LEU A 232 -9.29 4.31 -2.08
N GLU A 233 -9.93 5.07 -2.97
CA GLU A 233 -9.28 5.60 -4.17
C GLU A 233 -8.31 6.75 -3.87
N GLN A 234 -8.45 7.36 -2.68
CA GLN A 234 -7.65 8.49 -2.21
C GLN A 234 -6.50 8.05 -1.30
N VAL A 235 -6.37 6.76 -1.00
CA VAL A 235 -5.24 6.27 -0.19
C VAL A 235 -3.97 6.23 -1.03
N ILE A 236 -2.87 6.65 -0.42
CA ILE A 236 -1.54 6.55 -1.00
C ILE A 236 -0.56 6.05 0.04
N PHE A 237 0.36 5.18 -0.37
CA PHE A 237 1.49 4.86 0.48
C PHE A 237 2.49 6.00 0.48
N PHE A 238 2.98 6.33 1.66
CA PHE A 238 4.07 7.26 1.87
C PHE A 238 5.27 6.45 2.40
N PRO A 239 6.20 6.03 1.50
CA PRO A 239 7.35 5.19 1.87
C PRO A 239 8.25 5.88 2.88
N SER A 240 9.14 5.15 3.54
CA SER A 240 10.08 5.71 4.51
C SER A 240 10.97 6.80 3.91
N PRO A 241 11.56 7.71 4.72
CA PRO A 241 12.48 8.73 4.22
C PRO A 241 13.63 8.14 3.38
N GLU A 242 14.18 7.01 3.81
CA GLU A 242 15.20 6.25 3.07
C GLU A 242 14.69 5.78 1.70
N ALA A 243 13.50 5.16 1.67
CA ALA A 243 12.88 4.71 0.42
C ALA A 243 12.58 5.87 -0.54
N ARG A 244 12.14 7.03 -0.02
CA ARG A 244 11.93 8.24 -0.82
C ARG A 244 13.24 8.79 -1.38
N GLN A 245 14.32 8.79 -0.59
CA GLN A 245 15.66 9.17 -1.07
C GLN A 245 16.14 8.23 -2.17
N TYR A 246 15.92 6.93 -2.03
CA TYR A 246 16.20 5.96 -3.09
C TYR A 246 15.44 6.31 -4.38
N ILE A 247 14.12 6.52 -4.30
CA ILE A 247 13.31 6.90 -5.48
C ILE A 247 13.86 8.17 -6.15
N GLN A 248 14.28 9.17 -5.38
CA GLN A 248 14.85 10.42 -5.91
C GLN A 248 16.22 10.23 -6.58
N SER A 249 16.98 9.21 -6.16
CA SER A 249 18.28 8.87 -6.75
C SER A 249 18.17 8.14 -8.09
N LEU A 250 17.00 7.57 -8.41
CA LEU A 250 16.80 6.89 -9.68
C LEU A 250 16.90 7.89 -10.83
N PRO A 251 17.53 7.50 -11.97
CA PRO A 251 17.49 8.30 -13.17
C PRO A 251 16.03 8.63 -13.50
N LYS A 252 15.69 9.92 -13.54
CA LYS A 252 14.43 10.36 -14.10
C LYS A 252 14.50 10.02 -15.59
N ASN A 253 13.98 8.86 -15.99
CA ASN A 253 13.75 8.61 -17.40
C ASN A 253 12.86 9.75 -17.90
N SER A 254 13.44 10.62 -18.71
CA SER A 254 12.78 11.77 -19.31
C SER A 254 11.57 11.29 -20.08
N ALA A 255 10.38 11.40 -19.47
CA ALA A 255 9.14 11.48 -20.21
C ALA A 255 9.11 12.86 -20.90
N SER A 256 9.83 12.97 -22.01
CA SER A 256 9.69 14.07 -22.97
C SER A 256 9.24 13.49 -24.31
N ASN A 257 7.94 13.62 -24.58
CA ASN A 257 7.31 13.80 -25.89
C ASN A 257 8.06 13.24 -27.11
N GLN A 258 7.73 12.01 -27.50
CA GLN A 258 7.59 11.70 -28.92
C GLN A 258 6.12 11.89 -29.29
N ALA A 259 5.78 13.10 -29.75
CA ALA A 259 4.59 13.29 -30.56
C ALA A 259 4.78 12.51 -31.87
N PRO A 260 3.76 11.78 -32.38
CA PRO A 260 3.84 11.16 -33.69
C PRO A 260 4.10 12.23 -34.77
N PRO A 261 4.96 11.96 -35.77
CA PRO A 261 5.18 12.92 -36.85
C PRO A 261 3.87 13.15 -37.60
N ALA A 262 3.47 14.43 -37.69
CA ALA A 262 2.33 14.86 -38.47
C ALA A 262 2.53 14.46 -39.94
N GLN A 263 1.65 13.60 -40.44
CA GLN A 263 1.54 13.29 -41.86
C GLN A 263 1.17 14.58 -42.62
N ARG A 264 2.13 15.11 -43.40
CA ARG A 264 1.83 16.10 -44.45
C ARG A 264 1.02 15.41 -45.53
N LYS A 265 -0.25 15.78 -45.70
CA LYS A 265 -1.02 15.48 -46.90
C LYS A 265 -0.44 16.28 -48.06
N LYS A 266 -0.22 15.61 -49.19
CA LYS A 266 -0.02 16.23 -50.51
C LYS A 266 -1.35 16.75 -51.03
#